data_AF-A0A4Q3Z176-F1
#
_entry.id   AF-A0A4Q3Z176-F1
#
_cell.length_a   1.000
_cell.length_b   1.000
_cell.length_c   1.000
_cell.angle_alpha   90.00
_cell.angle_beta   90.00
_cell.angle_gamma   90.00
#
_symmetry.space_group_name_H-M   'P 1'
#
loop_
_entity.id
_entity.type
_entity.pdbx_description
1 polymer ?
#
loop_
_entity_poly.entity_id
_entity_poly.type
_entity_poly.pdbx_seq_one_letter_code
_entity_poly.pdbx_strand_id
1 'polypeptide(L)' 'ARADGAGFRFVADFVAEVDKVNPQVAARVLTGFRIFPMLESGRREAARAALLQLQAGGTLSRNAADILTRTLAG' A
#
# COMPACT_ATOMS: atom_id res chain seq x y z
N ALA A 1 -7.29 -11.72 3.04
CA ALA A 1 -7.17 -10.52 3.89
C ALA A 1 -8.33 -10.48 4.89
N ARG A 2 -8.11 -9.95 6.10
CA ARG A 2 -9.16 -9.80 7.12
C ARG A 2 -10.24 -8.84 6.62
N ALA A 3 -11.51 -9.11 6.94
CA ALA A 3 -12.64 -8.29 6.50
C ALA A 3 -12.64 -6.88 7.12
N ASP A 4 -12.00 -6.71 8.27
CA ASP A 4 -11.85 -5.44 9.00
C ASP A 4 -10.81 -4.47 8.41
N GLY A 5 -10.07 -4.90 7.37
CA GLY A 5 -9.02 -4.09 6.74
C GLY A 5 -7.75 -3.90 7.58
N ALA A 6 -7.65 -4.49 8.77
CA ALA A 6 -6.52 -4.26 9.68
C ALA A 6 -5.19 -4.73 9.09
N GLY A 7 -5.22 -5.81 8.30
CA GLY A 7 -4.03 -6.30 7.58
C GLY A 7 -3.51 -5.31 6.54
N PHE A 8 -4.38 -4.60 5.83
CA PHE A 8 -3.94 -3.62 4.83
C PHE A 8 -3.30 -2.40 5.50
N ARG A 9 -3.89 -1.91 6.59
CA ARG A 9 -3.31 -0.81 7.39
C ARG A 9 -1.94 -1.18 7.93
N PHE A 10 -1.83 -2.34 8.57
CA PHE A 10 -0.55 -2.84 9.09
C PHE A 10 0.54 -2.91 8.01
N VAL A 11 0.22 -3.44 6.83
CA VAL A 11 1.21 -3.53 5.75
C VAL A 11 1.56 -2.15 5.19
N ALA A 12 0.60 -1.23 5.08
CA ALA A 12 0.85 0.15 4.66
C ALA A 12 1.77 0.89 5.64
N ASP A 13 1.53 0.77 6.94
CA ASP A 13 2.37 1.35 7.99
C ASP A 13 3.78 0.73 7.97
N PHE A 14 3.86 -0.59 7.80
CA PHE A 14 5.14 -1.29 7.62
C PHE A 14 5.91 -0.78 6.40
N VAL A 15 5.23 -0.53 5.28
CA VAL A 15 5.87 0.06 4.09
C VAL A 15 6.44 1.45 4.42
N ALA A 16 5.69 2.31 5.12
CA ALA A 16 6.18 3.64 5.50
C ALA A 16 7.44 3.59 6.37
N GLU A 17 7.51 2.65 7.32
CA GLU A 17 8.68 2.49 8.19
C GLU A 17 9.86 1.85 7.46
N VAL A 18 9.61 0.78 6.69
CA VAL A 18 10.69 0.08 5.98
C VAL A 18 11.25 0.92 4.84
N ASP A 19 10.45 1.76 4.18
CA ASP A 19 10.95 2.59 3.08
C ASP A 19 12.06 3.54 3.54
N LYS A 20 12.02 4.01 4.79
CA LYS A 20 13.08 4.84 5.41
C LYS A 20 14.42 4.09 5.54
N VAL A 21 14.37 2.77 5.74
CA VAL A 21 15.54 1.92 6.00
C VAL A 21 16.00 1.21 4.74
N ASN A 22 15.06 0.68 3.96
CA ASN A 22 15.29 -0.08 2.74
C ASN A 22 14.13 0.11 1.75
N PRO A 23 14.23 1.12 0.86
CA PRO A 23 13.26 1.40 -0.20
C PRO A 23 12.95 0.22 -1.13
N GLN A 24 13.91 -0.69 -1.34
CA GLN A 24 13.73 -1.82 -2.25
C GLN A 24 12.77 -2.86 -1.67
N VAL A 25 12.85 -3.10 -0.36
CA VAL A 25 11.92 -4.00 0.33
C VAL A 25 10.52 -3.39 0.36
N ALA A 26 10.40 -2.11 0.68
CA ALA A 26 9.12 -1.39 0.65
C ALA A 26 8.44 -1.49 -0.73
N ALA A 27 9.19 -1.26 -1.81
CA ALA A 27 8.70 -1.40 -3.19
C ALA A 27 8.24 -2.83 -3.53
N ARG A 28 8.96 -3.86 -3.06
CA ARG A 28 8.58 -5.27 -3.25
C ARG A 28 7.25 -5.57 -2.56
N VAL A 29 7.04 -5.07 -1.35
CA VAL A 29 5.81 -5.23 -0.58
C VAL A 29 4.64 -4.51 -1.24
N LEU A 30 4.84 -3.25 -1.67
CA LEU A 30 3.81 -2.47 -2.39
C LEU A 30 3.33 -3.16 -3.67
N THR A 31 4.23 -3.86 -4.38
CA THR A 31 3.83 -4.62 -5.58
C THR A 31 2.77 -5.69 -5.29
N GLY A 32 2.72 -6.21 -4.06
CA GLY A 32 1.67 -7.14 -3.63
C GLY A 32 0.27 -6.52 -3.61
N PHE A 33 0.15 -5.20 -3.48
CA PHE A 33 -1.15 -4.52 -3.54
C PHE A 33 -1.75 -4.45 -4.94
N ARG A 34 -1.03 -4.73 -6.02
CA ARG A 34 -1.57 -4.62 -7.40
C ARG A 34 -2.81 -5.49 -7.66
N ILE A 35 -3.02 -6.55 -6.86
CA ILE A 35 -4.20 -7.41 -6.96
C ILE A 35 -5.44 -6.81 -6.27
N PHE A 36 -5.31 -5.69 -5.54
CA PHE A 36 -6.42 -5.15 -4.74
C PHE A 36 -7.70 -4.84 -5.53
N PRO A 37 -7.66 -4.46 -6.83
CA PRO A 37 -8.90 -4.22 -7.60
C PRO A 37 -9.72 -5.50 -7.81
N MET A 38 -9.07 -6.68 -7.74
CA MET A 38 -9.71 -8.00 -7.90
C MET A 38 -10.33 -8.54 -6.62
N LEU A 39 -10.12 -7.88 -5.47
CA LEU A 39 -10.72 -8.27 -4.20
C LEU A 39 -12.21 -7.93 -4.19
N GLU A 40 -13.00 -8.64 -3.38
CA GLU A 40 -14.40 -8.26 -3.21
C GLU A 40 -14.52 -6.86 -2.57
N SER A 41 -15.65 -6.19 -2.83
CA SER A 41 -15.85 -4.75 -2.59
C SER A 41 -15.31 -4.26 -1.25
N GLY A 42 -15.65 -4.91 -0.13
CA GLY A 42 -15.21 -4.49 1.20
C GLY A 42 -13.69 -4.52 1.39
N ARG A 43 -13.02 -5.58 0.91
CA ARG A 43 -11.55 -5.68 0.98
C ARG A 43 -10.87 -4.71 0.04
N ARG A 44 -11.44 -4.48 -1.15
CA ARG A 44 -10.92 -3.51 -2.11
C ARG A 44 -10.94 -2.10 -1.52
N GLU A 45 -12.06 -1.67 -0.95
CA GLU A 45 -12.16 -0.35 -0.31
C GLU A 45 -11.21 -0.22 0.89
N ALA A 46 -11.10 -1.27 1.71
CA ALA A 46 -10.16 -1.27 2.84
C ALA A 46 -8.69 -1.17 2.39
N ALA A 47 -8.30 -1.87 1.32
CA ALA A 47 -6.97 -1.78 0.74
C ALA A 47 -6.71 -0.38 0.15
N ARG A 48 -7.68 0.15 -0.62
CA ARG A 48 -7.60 1.49 -1.21
C ARG A 48 -7.45 2.57 -0.13
N ALA A 49 -8.22 2.49 0.94
CA ALA A 49 -8.11 3.43 2.07
C ALA A 49 -6.72 3.40 2.70
N ALA A 50 -6.15 2.21 2.94
CA ALA A 50 -4.79 2.09 3.49
C ALA A 50 -3.72 2.68 2.55
N LEU A 51 -3.85 2.45 1.24
CA LEU A 51 -2.94 3.00 0.23
C LEU A 51 -3.05 4.53 0.11
N LEU A 52 -4.25 5.10 0.21
CA LEU A 52 -4.47 6.55 0.23
C LEU A 52 -3.88 7.20 1.49
N GLN A 53 -4.03 6.57 2.66
CA GLN A 53 -3.39 7.04 3.89
C GLN A 53 -1.86 7.02 3.77
N LEU A 54 -1.30 5.95 3.22
CA LEU A 54 0.13 5.86 2.94
C LEU A 54 0.60 6.96 1.97
N GLN A 55 -0.17 7.26 0.92
CA GLN A 55 0.15 8.31 -0.05
C GLN A 55 0.15 9.70 0.62
N ALA A 56 -0.85 9.95 1.48
CA ALA A 56 -0.96 11.21 2.21
C ALA A 56 0.19 11.44 3.21
N GLY A 57 0.84 10.37 3.68
CA GLY A 57 2.00 10.44 4.58
C GLY A 57 3.24 11.11 3.96
N GLY A 58 3.36 11.18 2.64
CA GLY A 58 4.33 12.04 1.93
C GLY A 58 5.83 11.72 2.08
N THR A 59 6.22 10.68 2.83
CA THR A 59 7.63 10.38 3.14
C THR A 59 8.24 9.25 2.31
N LEU A 60 7.56 8.77 1.28
CA LEU A 60 8.02 7.63 0.50
C LEU A 60 9.14 7.99 -0.48
N SER A 61 10.04 7.04 -0.69
CA SER A 61 11.03 7.04 -1.74
C SER A 61 10.36 7.14 -3.11
N ARG A 62 11.07 7.72 -4.08
CA ARG A 62 10.55 7.94 -5.44
C ARG A 62 9.98 6.67 -6.07
N ASN A 63 10.66 5.53 -5.90
CA ASN A 63 10.24 4.26 -6.45
C ASN A 63 8.97 3.72 -5.77
N ALA A 64 8.89 3.78 -4.43
CA ALA A 64 7.70 3.37 -3.70
C ALA A 64 6.49 4.26 -4.03
N ALA A 65 6.70 5.57 -4.13
CA ALA A 65 5.66 6.52 -4.52
C ALA A 65 5.12 6.29 -5.95
N ASP A 66 5.99 5.95 -6.91
CA ASP A 66 5.57 5.59 -8.28
C ASP A 66 4.70 4.31 -8.29
N ILE A 67 5.16 3.26 -7.61
CA ILE A 67 4.41 2.00 -7.51
C ILE A 67 3.06 2.24 -6.84
N LEU A 68 3.02 3.02 -5.75
CA LEU A 68 1.78 3.36 -5.06
C LEU A 68 0.81 4.12 -5.96
N THR A 69 1.30 5.12 -6.70
CA THR A 69 0.49 5.92 -7.62
C THR A 69 -0.09 5.05 -8.74
N ARG A 70 0.73 4.19 -9.34
CA ARG A 70 0.28 3.26 -10.39
C ARG A 70 -0.70 2.21 -9.87
N THR A 71 -0.51 1.78 -8.62
CA THR A 71 -1.43 0.84 -7.96
C THR A 71 -2.78 1.51 -7.76
N LEU A 72 -2.83 2.73 -7.22
CA LEU A 72 -4.08 3.46 -6.99
C LEU A 72 -4.82 3.88 -8.27
N ALA A 73 -4.12 3.96 -9.41
CA ALA A 73 -4.70 4.31 -10.70
C ALA A 73 -5.38 3.12 -11.41
N GLY A 74 -5.10 1.88 -10.98
CA GLY A 74 -5.70 0.65 -11.52
C GLY A 74 -6.87 0.15 -10.69
#